data_AF-S4PSW2-F1
#
_entry.id   AF-S4PSW2-F1
#
_cell.length_a   1.000
_cell.length_b   1.000
_cell.length_c   1.000
_cell.angle_alpha   90.00
_cell.angle_beta   90.00
_cell.angle_gamma   90.00
#
_symmetry.space_group_name_H-M   'P 1'
#
loop_
_entity.id
_entity.type
_entity.pdbx_description
1 polymer ?
#
loop_
_entity_poly.entity_id
_entity_poly.type
_entity_poly.pdbx_seq_one_letter_code
_entity_poly.pdbx_strand_id
1 'polypeptide(L)'
;TFSFQLPTKPLNSKIDFLKVETTNIRTYFIVPKPGNDDFSWRVSFPIQERLLLNDKNNLKGTIRLLKYFRDVQGFTKLSSYFIKTLFLWECEARDDQFWKSNSLSFLVLTMLKKLKDCLRDNRINNYWCPNHNVIEKIKFA
;
A
#
# COMPACT_ATOMS: atom_id res chain seq x y z
N THR A 1 14.35 2.18 11.34
CA THR A 1 13.80 0.93 10.78
C THR A 1 14.88 -0.13 10.90
N PHE A 2 14.58 -1.28 11.50
CA PHE A 2 15.55 -2.38 11.62
C PHE A 2 15.29 -3.42 10.54
N SER A 3 16.33 -3.85 9.83
CA SER A 3 16.27 -4.93 8.85
C SER A 3 16.71 -6.26 9.45
N PHE A 4 16.08 -7.35 9.05
CA PHE A 4 16.43 -8.70 9.50
C PHE A 4 16.07 -9.73 8.43
N GLN A 5 16.65 -10.93 8.54
CA GLN A 5 16.20 -12.10 7.80
C GLN A 5 15.33 -12.94 8.71
N LEU A 6 14.17 -13.39 8.22
CA LEU A 6 13.34 -14.32 8.96
C LEU A 6 13.98 -15.72 8.90
N PRO A 7 14.34 -16.33 10.05
CA PRO A 7 14.89 -17.69 10.06
C PRO A 7 13.84 -18.70 9.59
N THR A 8 12.58 -18.47 9.94
CA THR A 8 11.40 -19.25 9.52
C THR A 8 10.18 -18.33 9.39
N LYS A 9 9.18 -18.74 8.60
CA LYS A 9 7.89 -18.03 8.55
C LYS A 9 7.21 -18.13 9.93
N PRO A 10 6.77 -17.01 10.53
CA PRO A 10 6.06 -17.06 11.80
C PRO A 10 4.76 -17.85 11.67
N LEU A 11 4.55 -18.79 12.59
CA LEU A 11 3.26 -19.49 12.73
C LEU A 11 2.17 -18.48 13.08
N ASN A 12 0.96 -18.68 12.53
CA ASN A 12 -0.21 -17.81 12.74
C ASN A 12 -0.04 -16.34 12.31
N SER A 13 0.91 -16.05 11.41
CA SER A 13 1.02 -14.71 10.84
C SER A 13 -0.20 -14.37 9.99
N LYS A 14 -0.72 -13.15 10.14
CA LYS A 14 -1.73 -12.58 9.22
C LYS A 14 -1.11 -12.05 7.92
N ILE A 15 0.22 -12.10 7.80
CA ILE A 15 0.95 -11.68 6.61
C ILE A 15 0.83 -12.77 5.55
N ASP A 16 0.47 -12.35 4.33
CA ASP A 16 0.55 -13.18 3.15
C ASP A 16 2.01 -13.25 2.67
N PHE A 17 2.74 -14.25 3.15
CA PHE A 17 4.13 -14.46 2.78
C PHE A 17 4.31 -14.94 1.33
N LEU A 18 3.27 -15.43 0.65
CA LEU A 18 3.38 -15.79 -0.76
C LEU A 18 3.65 -14.53 -1.59
N LYS A 19 2.97 -13.42 -1.29
CA LYS A 19 3.24 -12.11 -1.91
C LYS A 19 4.65 -11.59 -1.65
N VAL A 20 5.23 -11.93 -0.50
CA VAL A 20 6.61 -11.53 -0.21
C VAL A 20 7.58 -12.37 -1.04
N GLU A 21 7.31 -13.67 -1.15
CA GLU A 21 8.15 -14.61 -1.92
C GLU A 21 8.20 -14.28 -3.41
N THR A 22 7.10 -13.81 -4.01
CA THR A 22 7.10 -13.37 -5.42
C THR A 22 8.08 -12.23 -5.71
N THR A 23 8.50 -11.47 -4.69
CA THR A 23 9.45 -10.36 -4.85
C THR A 23 10.91 -10.82 -4.89
N ASN A 24 11.19 -12.08 -4.54
CA ASN A 24 12.54 -12.64 -4.35
C ASN A 24 13.44 -11.84 -3.37
N ILE A 25 12.86 -10.99 -2.52
CA ILE A 25 13.59 -10.19 -1.53
C ILE A 25 13.39 -10.80 -0.14
N ARG A 26 14.48 -11.29 0.46
CA ARG A 26 14.51 -11.90 1.80
C ARG A 26 14.80 -10.93 2.94
N THR A 27 14.87 -9.64 2.65
CA THR A 27 15.09 -8.59 3.66
C THR A 27 13.75 -8.09 4.19
N TYR A 28 13.53 -8.28 5.48
CA TYR A 28 12.34 -7.84 6.18
C TYR A 28 12.66 -6.64 7.05
N PHE A 29 11.67 -5.80 7.30
CA PHE A 29 11.83 -4.62 8.15
C PHE A 29 10.80 -4.64 9.27
N ILE A 30 11.19 -4.17 10.45
CA ILE A 30 10.25 -3.84 11.53
C ILE A 30 10.30 -2.35 11.83
N VAL A 31 9.14 -1.81 12.18
CA VAL A 31 8.99 -0.46 12.70
C VAL A 31 8.19 -0.49 14.00
N PRO A 32 8.47 0.41 14.95
CA PRO A 32 7.64 0.57 16.12
C PRO A 32 6.19 0.84 15.71
N LYS A 33 5.25 0.15 16.35
CA LYS A 33 3.83 0.40 16.18
C LYS A 33 3.43 1.41 17.25
N PRO A 34 2.99 2.62 16.87
CA PRO A 34 2.52 3.60 17.86
C PRO A 34 1.29 3.02 18.58
N GLY A 35 1.36 2.97 19.91
CA GLY A 35 0.38 2.36 20.82
C GLY A 35 0.70 2.72 22.27
N ASN A 36 -0.11 2.22 23.21
CA ASN A 36 0.12 2.42 24.65
C ASN A 36 1.17 1.45 25.22
N ASP A 37 1.65 0.51 24.40
CA ASP A 37 2.66 -0.48 24.75
C ASP A 37 3.96 -0.22 23.97
N ASP A 38 5.00 0.22 24.69
CA ASP A 38 6.31 0.60 24.12
C ASP A 38 7.06 -0.54 23.41
N PHE A 39 6.52 -1.76 23.43
CA PHE A 39 7.16 -2.98 22.93
C PHE A 39 6.48 -3.58 21.68
N SER A 40 5.49 -2.89 21.10
CA SER A 40 4.81 -3.39 19.91
C SER A 40 5.54 -3.01 18.62
N TRP A 41 5.86 -4.02 17.80
CA TRP A 41 6.49 -3.84 16.48
C TRP A 41 5.54 -4.31 15.37
N ARG A 42 5.64 -3.68 14.20
CA ARG A 42 4.98 -4.16 12.98
C ARG A 42 6.00 -4.43 11.89
N VAL A 43 5.79 -5.51 11.15
CA VAL A 43 6.56 -5.81 9.95
C VAL A 43 6.20 -4.79 8.86
N SER A 44 7.19 -4.43 8.04
CA SER A 44 7.07 -3.55 6.90
C SER A 44 7.93 -4.06 5.74
N PHE A 45 7.53 -3.73 4.52
CA PHE A 45 8.14 -4.26 3.29
C PHE A 45 8.54 -3.14 2.31
N PRO A 46 9.29 -2.10 2.75
CA PRO A 46 9.54 -0.93 1.92
C PRO A 46 10.31 -1.23 0.62
N ILE A 47 11.22 -2.21 0.63
CA ILE A 47 11.98 -2.59 -0.58
C ILE A 47 11.07 -3.33 -1.56
N GLN A 48 10.28 -4.28 -1.08
CA GLN A 48 9.33 -5.03 -1.89
C GLN A 48 8.27 -4.09 -2.50
N GLU A 49 7.71 -3.19 -1.70
CA GLU A 49 6.76 -2.18 -2.20
C GLU A 49 7.41 -1.27 -3.25
N ARG A 50 8.70 -0.92 -3.10
CA ARG A 50 9.43 -0.14 -4.10
C ARG A 50 9.59 -0.94 -5.40
N LEU A 51 9.90 -2.23 -5.32
CA LEU A 51 10.03 -3.13 -6.48
C LEU A 51 8.69 -3.24 -7.23
N LEU A 52 7.61 -3.55 -6.53
CA LEU A 52 6.28 -3.73 -7.13
C LEU A 52 5.79 -2.49 -7.88
N LEU A 53 6.11 -1.31 -7.35
CA LEU A 53 5.74 -0.01 -7.91
C LEU A 53 6.80 0.60 -8.84
N ASN A 54 7.87 -0.14 -9.19
CA ASN A 54 8.92 0.33 -10.08
C ASN A 54 8.60 0.06 -11.55
N ASP A 55 9.35 0.73 -12.45
CA ASP A 55 9.39 0.47 -13.90
C ASP A 55 8.03 0.51 -14.65
N LYS A 56 7.12 1.35 -14.19
CA LYS A 56 5.74 1.44 -14.71
C LYS A 56 5.37 2.85 -15.18
N ASN A 57 6.23 3.48 -15.98
CA ASN A 57 6.01 4.80 -16.61
C ASN A 57 5.19 5.79 -15.74
N ASN A 58 3.92 6.04 -16.10
CA ASN A 58 3.03 7.00 -15.46
C ASN A 58 2.55 6.61 -14.05
N LEU A 59 2.81 5.39 -13.57
CA LEU A 59 2.38 4.93 -12.24
C LEU A 59 2.87 5.85 -11.11
N LYS A 60 4.18 6.15 -11.07
CA LYS A 60 4.74 6.99 -10.00
C LYS A 60 4.21 8.42 -10.05
N GLY A 61 4.00 8.95 -11.26
CA GLY A 61 3.35 10.25 -11.47
C GLY A 61 1.92 10.24 -10.91
N THR A 62 1.15 9.18 -11.22
CA THR A 62 -0.23 9.01 -10.75
C THR A 62 -0.30 8.96 -9.22
N ILE A 63 0.57 8.16 -8.57
CA ILE A 63 0.64 8.08 -7.09
C ILE A 63 0.96 9.45 -6.48
N ARG A 64 1.92 10.18 -7.06
CA ARG A 64 2.32 11.50 -6.57
C ARG A 64 1.17 12.50 -6.67
N LEU A 65 0.47 12.54 -7.81
CA LEU A 65 -0.66 13.44 -8.02
C LEU A 65 -1.83 13.12 -7.09
N LEU A 66 -2.17 11.85 -6.86
CA LEU A 66 -3.23 11.50 -5.91
C LEU A 66 -2.89 11.88 -4.46
N LYS A 67 -1.63 11.71 -4.05
CA LYS A 67 -1.17 12.17 -2.73
C LYS A 67 -1.19 13.68 -2.61
N TYR A 68 -0.72 14.38 -3.64
CA TYR A 68 -0.74 15.83 -3.68
C TYR A 68 -2.19 16.37 -3.64
N PHE A 69 -3.11 15.78 -4.39
CA PHE A 69 -4.53 16.10 -4.31
C PHE A 69 -5.07 15.93 -2.89
N ARG A 70 -4.79 14.79 -2.24
CA ARG A 70 -5.17 14.53 -0.84
C ARG A 70 -4.63 15.62 0.10
N ASP A 71 -3.39 16.05 -0.10
CA ASP A 71 -2.74 17.09 0.72
C ASP A 71 -3.41 18.46 0.51
N VAL A 72 -3.63 18.87 -0.74
CA VAL A 72 -4.27 20.15 -1.10
C VAL A 72 -5.72 20.24 -0.64
N GLN A 73 -6.45 19.12 -0.66
CA GLN A 73 -7.83 19.05 -0.18
C GLN A 73 -7.94 18.94 1.35
N GLY A 74 -6.82 18.84 2.08
CA GLY A 74 -6.84 18.76 3.54
C GLY A 74 -7.41 17.45 4.10
N PHE A 75 -7.30 16.34 3.36
CA PHE A 75 -7.80 15.02 3.77
C PHE A 75 -6.87 14.35 4.79
N THR A 76 -6.73 14.96 5.96
CA THR A 76 -5.75 14.58 7.00
C THR A 76 -5.92 13.15 7.54
N LYS A 77 -7.14 12.61 7.51
CA LYS A 77 -7.44 11.23 7.95
C LYS A 77 -7.02 10.17 6.92
N LEU A 78 -6.86 10.54 5.65
CA LEU A 78 -6.45 9.62 4.58
C LEU A 78 -4.92 9.55 4.53
N SER A 79 -4.31 8.55 5.15
CA SER A 79 -2.84 8.40 5.15
C SER A 79 -2.28 8.16 3.73
N SER A 80 -1.06 8.66 3.47
CA SER A 80 -0.28 8.37 2.26
C SER A 80 -0.13 6.86 2.02
N TYR A 81 -0.12 6.07 3.10
CA TYR A 81 -0.01 4.62 3.04
C TYR A 81 -1.28 3.97 2.49
N PHE A 82 -2.47 4.50 2.79
CA PHE A 82 -3.74 3.95 2.28
C PHE A 82 -3.81 4.08 0.75
N ILE A 83 -3.38 5.23 0.22
CA ILE A 83 -3.24 5.43 -1.23
C ILE A 83 -2.22 4.43 -1.78
N LYS A 84 -1.06 4.26 -1.14
CA LYS A 84 -0.03 3.30 -1.59
C LYS A 84 -0.57 1.86 -1.62
N THR A 85 -1.34 1.46 -0.61
CA THR A 85 -2.00 0.15 -0.53
C THR A 85 -2.94 -0.08 -1.70
N LEU A 86 -3.76 0.91 -2.06
CA LEU A 86 -4.65 0.83 -3.22
C LEU A 86 -3.85 0.57 -4.53
N PHE A 87 -2.74 1.27 -4.73
CA PHE A 87 -1.91 1.07 -5.92
C PHE A 87 -1.21 -0.28 -5.95
N LEU A 88 -0.80 -0.83 -4.80
CA LEU A 88 -0.22 -2.17 -4.76
C LEU A 88 -1.23 -3.22 -5.25
N TRP A 89 -2.49 -3.13 -4.81
CA TRP A 89 -3.55 -4.01 -5.29
C TRP A 89 -3.84 -3.83 -6.78
N GLU A 90 -3.93 -2.60 -7.28
CA GLU A 90 -4.19 -2.37 -8.72
C GLU A 90 -2.99 -2.78 -9.59
N CYS A 91 -1.75 -2.73 -9.09
CA CYS A 91 -0.59 -3.27 -9.79
C CYS A 91 -0.56 -4.80 -9.81
N GLU A 92 -1.12 -5.46 -8.80
CA GLU A 92 -1.27 -6.92 -8.81
C GLU A 92 -2.39 -7.37 -9.77
N ALA A 93 -3.49 -6.63 -9.81
CA ALA A 93 -4.66 -6.98 -10.62
C ALA A 93 -4.54 -6.60 -12.10
N ARG A 94 -3.52 -5.82 -12.49
CA ARG A 94 -3.39 -5.28 -13.85
C ARG A 94 -2.02 -5.56 -14.42
N ASP A 95 -2.00 -5.77 -15.73
CA ASP A 95 -0.77 -5.84 -16.50
C ASP A 95 -0.01 -4.50 -16.53
N ASP A 96 1.31 -4.56 -16.65
CA ASP A 96 2.19 -3.40 -16.71
C ASP A 96 1.84 -2.44 -17.86
N GLN A 97 1.31 -2.94 -18.98
CA GLN A 97 0.86 -2.13 -20.12
C GLN A 97 -0.25 -1.16 -19.76
N PHE A 98 -1.08 -1.47 -18.76
CA PHE A 98 -2.08 -0.53 -18.27
C PHE A 98 -1.44 0.79 -17.81
N TRP A 99 -0.30 0.70 -17.11
CA TRP A 99 0.42 1.87 -16.60
C TRP A 99 1.33 2.51 -17.65
N LYS A 100 1.86 1.70 -18.57
CA LYS A 100 2.82 2.14 -19.60
C LYS A 100 2.14 2.89 -20.75
N SER A 101 0.99 2.40 -21.20
CA SER A 101 0.34 2.85 -22.44
C SER A 101 -0.74 3.90 -22.25
N ASN A 102 -1.29 4.05 -21.04
CA ASN A 102 -2.29 5.07 -20.76
C ASN A 102 -1.67 6.41 -20.34
N SER A 103 -2.34 7.50 -20.69
CA SER A 103 -1.93 8.85 -20.31
C SER A 103 -2.02 9.05 -18.79
N LEU A 104 -1.20 9.98 -18.28
CA LEU A 104 -1.21 10.32 -16.86
C LEU A 104 -2.59 10.82 -16.38
N SER A 105 -3.28 11.63 -17.18
CA SER A 105 -4.62 12.14 -16.84
C SER A 105 -5.65 11.02 -16.72
N PHE A 106 -5.65 10.06 -17.67
CA PHE A 106 -6.53 8.90 -17.61
C PHE A 106 -6.29 8.07 -16.35
N LEU A 107 -5.02 7.80 -16.03
CA LEU A 107 -4.65 7.01 -14.84
C LEU A 107 -5.03 7.72 -13.54
N VAL A 108 -4.83 9.04 -13.46
CA VAL A 108 -5.24 9.84 -12.29
C VAL A 108 -6.75 9.78 -12.08
N LEU A 109 -7.55 10.01 -13.12
CA LEU A 109 -9.01 9.94 -13.01
C LEU A 109 -9.49 8.53 -12.66
N THR A 110 -8.88 7.51 -13.26
CA THR A 110 -9.20 6.11 -12.98
C THR A 110 -8.91 5.75 -11.52
N MET A 111 -7.72 6.09 -11.02
CA MET A 111 -7.33 5.79 -9.65
C MET A 111 -8.07 6.64 -8.62
N LEU A 112 -8.45 7.87 -8.97
CA LEU A 112 -9.30 8.71 -8.12
C LEU A 112 -10.70 8.11 -7.99
N LYS A 113 -11.29 7.60 -9.09
CA LYS A 113 -12.56 6.86 -9.04
C LYS A 113 -12.46 5.62 -8.15
N LYS A 114 -11.37 4.85 -8.29
CA LYS A 114 -11.10 3.69 -7.43
C LYS A 114 -10.99 4.05 -5.96
N LEU A 115 -10.26 5.11 -5.64
CA LEU A 115 -10.16 5.61 -4.27
C LEU A 115 -11.54 6.02 -3.72
N LYS A 116 -12.33 6.76 -4.51
CA LYS A 116 -13.70 7.14 -4.15
C LYS A 116 -14.57 5.93 -3.84
N ASP A 117 -14.53 4.91 -4.69
CA ASP A 117 -15.33 3.68 -4.50
C ASP A 117 -14.88 2.93 -3.25
N CYS A 118 -13.57 2.76 -3.01
CA CYS A 118 -13.05 2.16 -1.78
C CYS A 118 -13.45 2.93 -0.51
N LEU A 119 -13.46 4.26 -0.56
CA LEU A 119 -13.88 5.09 0.56
C LEU A 119 -15.39 4.98 0.82
N ARG A 120 -16.20 4.98 -0.24
CA ARG A 120 -17.66 4.75 -0.16
C ARG A 120 -17.97 3.40 0.48
N ASP A 121 -17.25 2.36 0.06
CA ASP A 121 -17.45 1.00 0.53
C ASP A 121 -16.73 0.73 1.88
N ASN A 122 -16.12 1.77 2.45
CA ASN A 122 -15.33 1.75 3.68
C ASN A 122 -14.30 0.60 3.75
N ARG A 123 -13.66 0.28 2.62
CA ARG A 123 -12.76 -0.85 2.50
C ARG A 123 -11.51 -0.57 1.68
N ILE A 124 -10.35 -0.65 2.34
CA ILE A 124 -9.03 -0.78 1.71
C ILE A 124 -8.28 -1.85 2.50
N ASN A 125 -8.16 -3.07 1.97
CA ASN A 125 -7.43 -4.13 2.66
C ASN A 125 -5.91 -3.86 2.58
N ASN A 126 -5.17 -4.15 3.65
CA ASN A 126 -3.72 -4.08 3.66
C ASN A 126 -3.15 -5.06 2.63
N TYR A 127 -2.20 -4.62 1.81
CA TYR A 127 -1.63 -5.44 0.73
C TYR A 127 -0.93 -6.70 1.25
N TRP A 128 -0.18 -6.57 2.35
CA TRP A 128 0.57 -7.66 2.97
C TRP A 128 -0.27 -8.44 3.97
N CYS A 129 -1.38 -7.89 4.46
CA CYS A 129 -2.31 -8.53 5.39
C CYS A 129 -3.74 -8.41 4.83
N PRO A 130 -4.13 -9.21 3.83
CA PRO A 130 -5.38 -9.00 3.06
C PRO A 130 -6.66 -8.99 3.91
N ASN A 131 -6.63 -9.60 5.10
CA ASN A 131 -7.77 -9.62 6.03
C ASN A 131 -7.84 -8.40 6.96
N HIS A 132 -6.93 -7.42 6.83
CA HIS A 132 -6.90 -6.23 7.66
C HIS A 132 -7.30 -4.98 6.85
N ASN A 133 -8.42 -4.35 7.18
CA ASN A 133 -8.86 -3.11 6.55
C ASN A 133 -8.09 -1.90 7.13
N VAL A 134 -7.28 -1.21 6.33
CA VAL A 134 -6.44 -0.10 6.80
C VAL A 134 -7.22 1.17 7.13
N ILE A 135 -8.47 1.29 6.64
CA ILE A 135 -9.32 2.45 6.90
C ILE A 135 -10.41 2.20 7.96
N GLU A 136 -10.45 1.01 8.56
CA GLU A 136 -11.45 0.64 9.59
C GLU A 136 -11.53 1.62 10.76
N LYS A 137 -10.40 2.25 11.13
CA LYS A 137 -10.31 3.19 12.24
C LYS A 137 -10.61 4.64 11.86
N ILE A 138 -10.88 4.93 10.58
CA ILE A 138 -11.27 6.28 10.17
C ILE A 138 -12.69 6.52 10.68
N LYS A 139 -12.81 7.30 11.76
CA LYS A 139 -14.10 7.80 12.22
C LYS A 139 -14.57 8.87 11.24
N PHE A 140 -15.67 8.62 10.53
CA PHE A 140 -16.44 9.67 9.88
C PHE A 140 -17.09 10.49 11.00
N ALA A 141 -16.85 11.80 10.97
CA ALA A 141 -17.46 12.75 11.90
C ALA A 141 -18.81 13.18 11.31
#